data_AF-A0A7Y0H9B1-F1
#
_entry.id   AF-A0A7Y0H9B1-F1
#
_cell.length_a   1.000
_cell.length_b   1.000
_cell.length_c   1.000
_cell.angle_alpha   90.00
_cell.angle_beta   90.00
_cell.angle_gamma   90.00
#
_symmetry.space_group_name_H-M   'P 1'
#
loop_
_entity.id
_entity.type
_entity.pdbx_description
1 polymer ?
#
loop_
_entity_poly.entity_id
_entity_poly.type
_entity_poly.pdbx_seq_one_letter_code
_entity_poly.pdbx_strand_id
1 'polypeptide(L)'
;MNDFIDWLAQQWQAFIDWCYEIIIFILNAFMWLVLQTFERLLEGFRFVFAMIDPPQFIQSGISSLTSGIPSDIGYLLGATGFSDALALIGLGYTFRLTRKVLTLFQW
;
A
#
# COMPACT_ATOMS: atom_id res chain seq x y z
N MET A 1 56.32 13.50 -26.73
CA MET A 1 55.71 12.28 -27.32
C MET A 1 54.92 11.52 -26.27
N ASN A 2 55.48 11.28 -25.07
CA ASN A 2 54.74 10.69 -23.95
C ASN A 2 53.53 11.53 -23.52
N ASP A 3 53.66 12.84 -23.34
CA ASP A 3 52.54 13.72 -22.92
C ASP A 3 51.33 13.70 -23.86
N PHE A 4 51.57 13.52 -25.17
CA PHE A 4 50.49 13.43 -26.17
C PHE A 4 49.77 12.08 -26.11
N ILE A 5 50.52 11.00 -25.87
CA ILE A 5 49.96 9.65 -25.68
C ILE A 5 49.15 9.60 -24.38
N ASP A 6 49.64 10.24 -23.32
CA ASP A 6 48.93 10.33 -22.04
C ASP A 6 47.64 11.15 -22.15
N TRP A 7 47.68 12.27 -22.88
CA TRP A 7 46.48 13.05 -23.18
C TRP A 7 45.46 12.25 -24.00
N LEU A 8 45.89 11.51 -25.02
CA LEU A 8 45.00 10.64 -25.80
C LEU A 8 44.38 9.53 -24.96
N ALA A 9 45.15 8.92 -24.05
CA ALA A 9 44.64 7.90 -23.14
C ALA A 9 43.58 8.47 -22.19
N GLN A 10 43.77 9.68 -21.67
CA GLN A 10 42.80 10.36 -20.82
C GLN A 10 41.50 10.70 -21.56
N GLN A 11 41.59 11.22 -22.79
CA GLN A 11 40.40 11.51 -23.60
C GLN A 11 39.62 10.23 -23.94
N TRP A 12 40.34 9.13 -24.19
CA TRP A 12 39.73 7.83 -24.45
C TRP A 12 39.02 7.26 -23.22
N GLN A 13 39.61 7.39 -22.02
CA GLN A 13 38.94 6.99 -20.78
C GLN A 13 37.69 7.81 -20.51
N ALA A 14 37.76 9.14 -20.67
CA ALA A 14 36.59 10.01 -20.50
C ALA A 14 35.43 9.64 -21.46
N PHE A 15 35.76 9.22 -22.69
CA PHE A 15 34.76 8.75 -23.64
C PHE A 15 34.11 7.43 -23.21
N ILE A 16 34.89 6.51 -22.65
CA ILE A 16 34.38 5.25 -22.09
C ILE A 16 33.47 5.52 -20.89
N ASP A 17 33.89 6.40 -19.98
CA ASP A 17 33.13 6.77 -18.79
C ASP A 17 31.79 7.42 -19.18
N TRP A 18 31.80 8.32 -20.17
CA TRP A 18 30.58 8.91 -20.72
C TRP A 18 29.62 7.86 -21.29
N CYS A 19 30.15 6.84 -22.00
CA CYS A 19 29.33 5.72 -22.48
C CYS A 19 28.68 4.93 -21.32
N TYR A 20 29.42 4.69 -20.23
CA TYR A 20 28.89 4.02 -19.04
C TYR A 20 27.81 4.86 -18.34
N GLU A 21 28.01 6.17 -18.22
CA GLU A 21 27.02 7.07 -17.62
C GLU A 21 25.70 7.08 -18.39
N ILE A 22 25.75 7.03 -19.72
CA ILE A 22 24.54 6.93 -20.56
C ILE A 22 23.77 5.63 -20.28
N ILE A 23 24.47 4.50 -20.17
CA ILE A 23 23.84 3.21 -19.89
C ILE A 23 23.17 3.24 -18.50
N ILE A 24 23.87 3.77 -17.50
CA ILE A 24 23.34 3.92 -16.14
C ILE A 24 22.13 4.86 -16.12
N PHE A 25 22.18 5.96 -16.88
CA PHE A 25 21.06 6.88 -17.02
C PHE A 25 19.82 6.21 -17.59
N ILE A 26 19.96 5.39 -18.64
CA ILE A 26 18.85 4.66 -19.25
C ILE A 26 18.25 3.64 -18.26
N LEU A 27 19.09 2.90 -17.54
CA LEU A 27 18.62 1.95 -16.53
C LEU A 27 17.87 2.64 -15.38
N ASN A 28 18.38 3.79 -14.92
CA ASN A 28 17.72 4.58 -13.89
C ASN A 28 16.40 5.18 -14.39
N ALA A 29 16.34 5.66 -15.64
CA ALA A 29 15.11 6.16 -16.24
C ALA A 29 14.05 5.06 -16.35
N PHE A 30 14.45 3.84 -16.71
CA PHE A 30 13.54 2.69 -16.74
C PHE A 30 13.04 2.34 -15.33
N MET A 31 13.93 2.26 -14.34
CA MET A 31 13.54 2.03 -12.95
C MET A 31 12.56 3.10 -12.44
N TRP A 32 12.83 4.37 -12.73
CA TRP A 32 11.96 5.48 -12.37
C TRP A 32 10.57 5.36 -13.02
N LEU A 33 10.51 5.01 -14.32
CA LEU A 33 9.25 4.80 -15.03
C LEU A 33 8.42 3.68 -14.40
N VAL A 34 9.05 2.56 -14.03
CA VAL A 34 8.38 1.44 -13.38
C VAL A 34 7.82 1.87 -12.02
N LEU A 35 8.62 2.54 -11.18
CA LEU A 35 8.17 3.03 -9.88
C LEU A 35 7.00 4.00 -10.00
N GLN A 36 7.10 4.98 -10.89
CA GLN A 36 6.04 5.97 -11.12
C GLN A 36 4.73 5.33 -11.59
N THR A 37 4.83 4.27 -12.41
CA THR A 37 3.66 3.53 -12.90
C THR A 37 2.98 2.76 -11.76
N PHE A 38 3.75 2.06 -10.94
CA PHE A 38 3.22 1.35 -9.77
C PHE A 38 2.59 2.29 -8.74
N GLU A 39 3.24 3.43 -8.47
CA GLU A 39 2.71 4.43 -7.53
C GLU A 39 1.35 4.96 -7.98
N ARG A 40 1.24 5.38 -9.25
CA ARG A 40 -0.03 5.88 -9.81
C ARG A 40 -1.12 4.81 -9.85
N LEU A 41 -0.75 3.55 -10.06
CA LEU A 41 -1.68 2.43 -10.03
C LEU A 41 -2.23 2.20 -8.61
N LEU A 42 -1.38 2.24 -7.59
CA LEU A 42 -1.80 2.15 -6.19
C LEU A 42 -2.63 3.35 -5.75
N GLU A 43 -2.27 4.55 -6.20
CA GLU A 43 -3.08 5.75 -5.99
C GLU A 43 -4.46 5.63 -6.64
N GLY A 44 -4.53 5.06 -7.84
CA GLY A 44 -5.79 4.73 -8.52
C GLY A 44 -6.67 3.79 -7.69
N PHE A 45 -6.09 2.73 -7.12
CA PHE A 45 -6.82 1.85 -6.21
C PHE A 45 -7.30 2.59 -4.95
N ARG A 46 -6.46 3.42 -4.34
CA ARG A 46 -6.83 4.25 -3.19
C ARG A 46 -7.99 5.18 -3.52
N PHE A 47 -7.97 5.81 -4.69
CA PHE A 47 -9.05 6.69 -5.15
C PHE A 47 -10.38 5.94 -5.30
N VAL A 48 -10.35 4.77 -5.94
CA VAL A 48 -11.53 3.91 -6.09
C VAL A 48 -12.08 3.47 -4.72
N PHE A 49 -11.22 3.10 -3.77
CA PHE A 49 -11.66 2.75 -2.43
C PHE A 49 -12.16 3.95 -1.62
N ALA A 50 -11.57 5.13 -1.80
CA ALA A 50 -12.02 6.35 -1.13
C ALA A 50 -13.39 6.84 -1.63
N MET A 51 -13.79 6.47 -2.86
CA MET A 51 -15.14 6.71 -3.39
C MET A 51 -16.21 5.79 -2.79
N ILE A 52 -15.83 4.70 -2.12
CA ILE A 52 -16.78 3.85 -1.41
C ILE A 52 -16.97 4.45 -0.02
N ASP A 53 -18.13 5.08 0.20
CA ASP A 53 -18.50 5.57 1.52
C ASP A 53 -18.41 4.43 2.54
N PRO A 54 -17.63 4.57 3.63
CA PRO A 54 -17.57 3.54 4.63
C PRO A 54 -18.96 3.39 5.26
N PRO A 55 -19.48 2.15 5.41
CA PRO A 55 -20.82 1.93 5.93
C PRO A 55 -20.96 2.56 7.32
N GLN A 56 -22.13 3.12 7.62
CA GLN A 56 -22.46 3.87 8.85
C GLN A 56 -22.07 3.12 10.15
N PHE A 57 -22.05 1.77 10.12
CA PHE A 57 -21.58 0.92 11.22
C PHE A 57 -20.10 1.13 11.59
N ILE A 58 -19.22 1.41 10.62
CA ILE A 58 -17.80 1.69 10.87
C ILE A 58 -17.62 3.12 11.37
N GLN A 59 -18.40 4.08 10.85
CA GLN A 59 -18.31 5.50 11.26
C GLN A 59 -18.74 5.73 12.71
N SER A 60 -19.77 5.02 13.18
CA SER A 60 -20.24 5.14 14.57
C SER A 60 -19.43 4.27 15.55
N GLY A 61 -18.74 3.25 15.03
CA GLY A 61 -17.98 2.28 15.80
C GLY A 61 -18.86 1.41 16.71
N ILE A 62 -18.33 0.26 17.13
CA ILE A 62 -18.94 -0.56 18.21
C ILE A 62 -19.10 0.26 19.50
N SER A 63 -18.31 1.32 19.66
CA SER A 63 -18.35 2.24 20.80
C SER A 63 -19.68 2.98 20.95
N SER A 64 -20.37 3.36 19.86
CA SER A 64 -21.69 4.01 20.00
C SER A 64 -22.77 3.00 20.43
N LEU A 65 -22.65 1.74 19.98
CA LEU A 65 -23.55 0.65 20.36
C LEU A 65 -23.33 0.21 21.82
N THR A 66 -22.10 0.23 22.33
CA THR A 66 -21.81 -0.09 23.74
C THR A 66 -22.08 1.06 24.69
N SER A 67 -22.06 2.32 24.21
CA SER A 67 -22.36 3.50 25.03
C SER A 67 -23.81 3.59 25.51
N GLY A 68 -24.74 2.91 24.83
CA GLY A 68 -26.15 2.81 25.24
C GLY A 68 -26.44 1.68 26.22
N ILE A 69 -25.44 0.85 26.58
CA ILE A 69 -25.64 -0.31 27.45
C ILE A 69 -25.46 0.12 28.92
N PRO A 70 -26.49 -0.03 29.77
CA PRO A 70 -26.38 0.23 31.22
C PRO A 70 -25.24 -0.59 31.85
N SER A 71 -24.52 0.00 32.80
CA SER A 71 -23.34 -0.59 33.46
C SER A 71 -23.57 -2.00 34.00
N ASP A 72 -24.78 -2.29 34.47
CA ASP A 72 -25.15 -3.57 35.07
C ASP A 72 -25.25 -4.69 34.02
N ILE A 73 -25.64 -4.33 32.79
CA ILE A 73 -25.72 -5.26 31.65
C ILE A 73 -24.33 -5.39 31.00
N GLY A 74 -23.53 -4.31 31.01
CA GLY A 74 -22.14 -4.32 30.53
C GLY A 74 -21.25 -5.33 31.27
N TYR A 75 -21.42 -5.45 32.59
CA TYR A 75 -20.69 -6.45 33.40
C TYR A 75 -21.04 -7.89 33.00
N LEU A 76 -22.33 -8.19 32.77
CA LEU A 76 -22.79 -9.51 32.32
C LEU A 76 -22.34 -9.83 30.88
N LEU A 77 -22.31 -8.84 29.99
CA LEU A 77 -21.78 -8.97 28.62
C LEU A 77 -20.27 -9.22 28.60
N GLY A 78 -19.53 -8.59 29.51
CA GLY A 78 -18.10 -8.86 29.71
C GLY A 78 -17.85 -10.28 30.23
N ALA A 79 -18.62 -10.73 31.22
CA ALA A 79 -18.52 -12.07 31.80
C ALA A 79 -18.91 -13.20 30.83
N THR A 80 -19.76 -12.91 29.83
CA THR A 80 -20.23 -13.89 28.83
C THR A 80 -19.39 -13.94 27.55
N GLY A 81 -18.31 -13.14 27.46
CA GLY A 81 -17.43 -13.13 26.28
C GLY A 81 -18.06 -12.51 25.03
N PHE A 82 -19.05 -11.64 25.20
CA PHE A 82 -19.76 -11.01 24.09
C PHE A 82 -18.85 -10.20 23.16
N SER A 83 -17.84 -9.54 23.73
CA SER A 83 -16.83 -8.80 22.97
C SER A 83 -16.04 -9.72 22.03
N ASP A 84 -15.64 -10.89 22.52
CA ASP A 84 -14.88 -11.87 21.73
C ASP A 84 -15.75 -12.46 20.62
N ALA A 85 -17.01 -12.74 20.90
CA ALA A 85 -17.98 -13.19 19.89
C ALA A 85 -18.20 -12.14 18.78
N LEU A 86 -18.33 -10.86 19.15
CA LEU A 86 -18.43 -9.75 18.19
C LEU A 86 -17.16 -9.59 17.34
N ALA A 87 -15.99 -9.70 17.96
CA ALA A 87 -14.71 -9.64 17.25
C ALA A 87 -14.59 -10.79 16.23
N LEU A 88 -15.02 -12.00 16.59
CA LEU A 88 -14.98 -13.18 15.73
C LEU A 88 -15.94 -13.05 14.54
N ILE A 89 -17.14 -12.49 14.75
CA ILE A 89 -18.08 -12.14 13.67
C ILE A 89 -17.48 -11.04 12.77
N GLY A 90 -16.86 -10.01 13.36
CA GLY A 90 -16.20 -8.93 12.62
C GLY A 90 -15.07 -9.45 11.73
N LEU A 91 -14.23 -10.36 12.25
CA LEU A 91 -13.19 -11.03 11.48
C LEU A 91 -13.77 -11.86 10.33
N GLY A 92 -14.87 -12.58 10.55
CA GLY A 92 -15.56 -13.34 9.51
C GLY A 92 -16.09 -12.46 8.36
N TYR A 93 -16.69 -11.32 8.69
CA TYR A 93 -17.14 -10.35 7.68
C TYR A 93 -15.98 -9.68 6.95
N THR A 94 -14.91 -9.35 7.67
CA THR A 94 -13.68 -8.77 7.09
C THR A 94 -13.06 -9.75 6.10
N PHE A 95 -12.92 -11.02 6.47
CA PHE A 95 -12.43 -12.07 5.57
C PHE A 95 -13.31 -12.20 4.32
N ARG A 96 -14.64 -12.19 4.48
CA ARG A 96 -15.57 -12.25 3.35
C ARG A 96 -15.43 -11.05 2.41
N LEU A 97 -15.26 -9.85 2.95
CA LEU A 97 -15.08 -8.62 2.16
C LEU A 97 -13.71 -8.61 1.46
N THR A 98 -12.64 -8.94 2.18
CA THR A 98 -11.29 -9.07 1.62
C THR A 98 -11.28 -10.07 0.46
N ARG A 99 -11.93 -11.23 0.63
CA ARG A 99 -12.04 -12.21 -0.46
C ARG A 99 -12.75 -11.64 -1.68
N LYS A 100 -13.87 -10.93 -1.50
CA LYS A 100 -14.60 -10.30 -2.62
C LYS A 100 -13.76 -9.28 -3.37
N VAL A 101 -12.95 -8.49 -2.66
CA VAL A 101 -12.04 -7.52 -3.29
C VAL A 101 -10.95 -8.26 -4.08
N LEU A 102 -10.37 -9.31 -3.51
CA LEU A 102 -9.34 -10.12 -4.17
C LEU A 102 -9.87 -10.91 -5.37
N THR A 103 -11.15 -11.30 -5.37
CA THR A 103 -11.80 -12.01 -6.50
C THR A 103 -12.50 -11.06 -7.47
N LEU A 104 -12.22 -9.76 -7.45
CA LEU A 104 -12.84 -8.76 -8.34
C LEU A 104 -14.38 -8.80 -8.32
N PHE A 105 -14.96 -9.04 -7.13
CA PHE A 105 -16.40 -9.19 -6.90
C PHE A 105 -17.07 -10.36 -7.64
N GLN A 106 -16.29 -11.27 -8.23
CA GLN A 106 -16.81 -12.51 -8.80
C GLN A 106 -17.00 -13.52 -7.65
N TRP A 107 -18.20 -14.10 -7.58
CA TRP A 107 -18.69 -14.86 -6.43
C TRP A 107 -18.10 -16.26 -6.33
#